data_AF-A0A954P3S6-F1
#
_entry.id   AF-A0A954P3S6-F1
#
_cell.length_a   1.000
_cell.length_b   1.000
_cell.length_c   1.000
_cell.angle_alpha   90.00
_cell.angle_beta   90.00
_cell.angle_gamma   90.00
#
_symmetry.space_group_name_H-M   'P 1'
#
loop_
_entity.id
_entity.type
_entity.pdbx_description
1 polymer ?
#
loop_
_entity_poly.entity_id
_entity_poly.type
_entity_poly.pdbx_seq_one_letter_code
_entity_poly.pdbx_strand_id
1 'polypeptide(L)'
;MRNTLSIAVALALLWLPFAWVLLRDGRWTSYRLMWVRMLPILPGFSVGMLFHPHDGAMLTGMAAATVCHVLVLVWLCRRGGWWIGAAWLLALLIGGLASGFAWAVYHV
;
A
#
# COMPACT_ATOMS: atom_id res chain seq x y z
N MET A 1 24.27 -5.15 -4.48
CA MET A 1 23.40 -4.66 -5.57
C MET A 1 22.12 -5.49 -5.75
N ARG A 2 22.17 -6.84 -5.75
CA ARG A 2 20.98 -7.71 -5.94
C ARG A 2 19.80 -7.45 -4.97
N ASN A 3 20.09 -7.17 -3.70
CA ASN A 3 19.06 -6.95 -2.68
C ASN A 3 18.36 -5.58 -2.82
N THR A 4 19.06 -4.54 -3.30
CA THR A 4 18.48 -3.20 -3.49
C THR A 4 17.42 -3.20 -4.57
N LEU A 5 17.69 -3.85 -5.71
CA LEU A 5 16.72 -4.03 -6.78
C LEU A 5 15.49 -4.81 -6.28
N SER A 6 15.72 -5.89 -5.52
CA SER A 6 14.65 -6.73 -4.98
C SER A 6 13.73 -5.95 -4.03
N ILE A 7 14.30 -5.06 -3.19
CA ILE A 7 13.55 -4.16 -2.32
C ILE A 7 12.73 -3.17 -3.16
N ALA A 8 13.35 -2.54 -4.16
CA ALA A 8 12.65 -1.58 -5.02
C ALA A 8 11.46 -2.24 -5.74
N VAL A 9 11.63 -3.48 -6.23
CA VAL A 9 10.54 -4.26 -6.84
C VAL A 9 9.46 -4.58 -5.80
N ALA A 10 9.80 -5.04 -4.60
CA ALA A 10 8.81 -5.33 -3.56
C ALA A 10 7.98 -4.08 -3.18
N LEU A 11 8.63 -2.93 -3.05
CA LEU A 11 7.93 -1.67 -2.80
C LEU A 11 7.08 -1.26 -4.01
N ALA A 12 7.59 -1.36 -5.24
CA ALA A 12 6.79 -1.10 -6.43
C ALA A 12 5.53 -1.98 -6.47
N LEU A 13 5.64 -3.27 -6.15
CA LEU A 13 4.51 -4.21 -6.09
C LEU A 13 3.51 -3.87 -4.97
N LEU A 14 3.96 -3.28 -3.86
CA LEU A 14 3.07 -2.85 -2.79
C LEU A 14 2.19 -1.66 -3.21
N TRP A 15 2.75 -0.73 -4.01
CA TRP A 15 2.04 0.48 -4.47
C TRP A 15 1.36 0.33 -5.83
N LEU A 16 1.82 -0.59 -6.69
CA LEU A 16 1.29 -0.81 -8.04
C LEU A 16 -0.24 -0.99 -8.08
N PRO A 17 -0.88 -1.72 -7.14
CA PRO A 17 -2.33 -1.89 -7.14
C PRO A 17 -3.10 -0.58 -6.97
N PHE A 18 -2.49 0.49 -6.46
CA PHE A 18 -3.12 1.81 -6.32
C PHE A 18 -2.95 2.71 -7.54
N ALA A 19 -2.31 2.24 -8.62
CA ALA A 19 -2.09 3.02 -9.84
C ALA A 19 -3.40 3.54 -10.46
N TRP A 20 -4.53 2.88 -10.21
CA TRP A 20 -5.85 3.35 -10.65
C TRP A 20 -6.17 4.76 -10.15
N VAL A 21 -5.67 5.19 -8.99
CA VAL A 21 -5.86 6.56 -8.46
C VAL A 21 -5.32 7.61 -9.45
N LEU A 22 -4.24 7.27 -10.16
CA LEU A 22 -3.57 8.15 -11.12
C LEU A 22 -4.05 7.92 -12.56
N LEU A 23 -4.41 6.68 -12.91
CA LEU A 23 -4.71 6.29 -14.28
C LEU A 23 -6.21 6.32 -14.65
N ARG A 24 -7.11 6.52 -13.67
CA ARG A 24 -8.55 6.55 -13.93
C ARG A 24 -8.95 7.71 -14.84
N ASP A 25 -9.78 7.40 -15.84
CA ASP A 25 -10.39 8.39 -16.71
C ASP A 25 -11.39 9.26 -15.94
N GLY A 26 -11.38 10.56 -16.22
CA GLY A 26 -12.28 11.54 -15.61
C GLY A 26 -11.57 12.75 -15.02
N ARG A 27 -12.38 13.74 -14.62
CA ARG A 27 -11.86 15.01 -14.08
C ARG A 27 -11.13 14.79 -12.75
N TRP A 28 -10.11 15.60 -12.52
CA TRP A 28 -9.43 15.68 -11.23
C TRP A 28 -10.34 16.38 -10.21
N THR A 29 -11.11 15.59 -9.47
CA THR A 29 -12.00 16.09 -8.42
C THR A 29 -11.25 16.26 -7.10
N SER A 30 -11.78 17.09 -6.18
CA SER A 30 -11.24 17.25 -4.83
C SER A 30 -11.14 15.92 -4.08
N TYR A 31 -12.09 15.00 -4.34
CA TYR A 31 -12.08 13.65 -3.79
C TYR A 31 -10.91 12.82 -4.33
N ARG A 32 -10.68 12.81 -5.65
CA ARG A 32 -9.51 12.13 -6.23
C ARG A 32 -8.18 12.69 -5.70
N LEU A 33 -8.09 14.01 -5.54
CA LEU A 33 -6.91 14.67 -4.98
C LEU A 33 -6.66 14.29 -3.51
N MET A 34 -7.72 14.04 -2.72
CA MET A 34 -7.59 13.50 -1.37
C MET A 34 -6.93 12.12 -1.38
N TRP A 35 -7.38 11.20 -2.24
CA TRP A 35 -6.77 9.87 -2.37
C TRP A 35 -5.30 9.92 -2.82
N VAL A 36 -4.96 10.86 -3.72
CA VAL A 36 -3.57 11.09 -4.15
C VAL A 36 -2.70 11.52 -2.97
N ARG A 37 -3.20 12.39 -2.09
CA ARG A 37 -2.48 12.79 -0.87
C ARG A 37 -2.31 11.64 0.12
N MET A 38 -3.22 10.67 0.11
CA MET A 38 -3.18 9.47 0.96
C MET A 38 -2.29 8.35 0.40
N LEU A 39 -1.81 8.44 -0.85
CA LEU A 39 -0.93 7.43 -1.48
C LEU A 39 0.22 6.93 -0.60
N PRO A 40 0.93 7.77 0.17
CA PRO A 40 2.03 7.30 1.00
C PRO A 40 1.62 6.32 2.12
N ILE A 41 0.35 6.35 2.55
CA ILE A 41 -0.18 5.55 3.66
C ILE A 41 -1.26 4.55 3.23
N LEU A 42 -1.56 4.50 1.93
CA LEU A 42 -2.59 3.65 1.34
C LEU A 42 -2.36 2.14 1.53
N PRO A 43 -1.11 1.61 1.50
CA PRO A 43 -0.89 0.19 1.78
C PRO A 43 -1.33 -0.25 3.19
N GLY A 44 -1.41 0.68 4.15
CA GLY A 44 -1.93 0.43 5.49
C GLY A 44 -3.45 0.60 5.63
N PHE A 45 -4.17 0.91 4.54
CA PHE A 45 -5.60 1.18 4.55
C PHE A 45 -6.44 0.03 5.10
N SER A 46 -6.12 -1.21 4.72
CA SER A 46 -6.81 -2.42 5.21
C SER A 46 -6.73 -2.57 6.73
N VAL A 47 -5.58 -2.19 7.32
CA VAL A 47 -5.38 -2.22 8.77
C VAL A 47 -6.02 -1.01 9.43
N GLY A 48 -5.92 0.17 8.82
CA GLY A 48 -6.55 1.40 9.30
C GLY A 48 -8.06 1.28 9.49
N MET A 49 -8.75 0.55 8.61
CA MET A 49 -10.19 0.30 8.75
C MET A 49 -10.58 -0.55 9.96
N LEU A 50 -9.65 -1.35 10.50
CA LEU A 50 -9.89 -2.13 11.71
C LEU A 50 -9.88 -1.24 12.97
N PHE A 51 -9.32 -0.04 12.88
CA PHE A 51 -9.23 0.93 13.97
C PHE A 51 -10.18 2.10 13.69
N HIS A 52 -11.30 2.17 14.44
CA HIS A 52 -12.32 3.25 14.47
C HIS A 52 -12.49 4.05 13.16
N PRO A 53 -13.51 3.73 12.33
CA PRO A 53 -13.80 4.54 11.16
C PRO A 53 -14.18 5.96 11.62
N HIS A 54 -13.53 6.97 11.03
CA HIS A 54 -13.82 8.42 11.17
C HIS A 54 -12.93 9.28 12.09
N ASP A 55 -11.83 8.77 12.65
CA ASP A 55 -10.93 9.61 13.48
C ASP A 55 -9.48 9.70 12.95
N GLY A 56 -8.74 10.71 13.43
CA GLY A 56 -7.30 10.83 13.17
C GLY A 56 -6.46 9.60 13.60
N ALA A 57 -7.03 8.77 14.47
CA ALA A 57 -6.52 7.46 14.82
C ALA A 57 -6.45 6.50 13.62
N MET A 58 -7.41 6.57 12.69
CA MET A 58 -7.41 5.79 11.45
C MET A 58 -6.19 6.15 10.59
N LEU A 59 -5.94 7.44 10.38
CA LEU A 59 -4.78 7.92 9.61
C LEU A 59 -3.45 7.48 10.25
N THR A 60 -3.38 7.57 11.58
CA THR A 60 -2.19 7.14 12.34
C THR A 60 -1.99 5.63 12.23
N GLY A 61 -3.07 4.85 12.33
CA GLY A 61 -3.05 3.40 12.17
C GLY A 61 -2.61 2.98 10.76
N MET A 62 -3.12 3.65 9.73
CA MET A 62 -2.69 3.43 8.34
C MET A 62 -1.22 3.73 8.13
N ALA A 63 -0.73 4.85 8.68
CA ALA A 63 0.68 5.23 8.59
C ALA A 63 1.57 4.19 9.28
N ALA A 64 1.24 3.81 10.52
CA ALA A 64 1.97 2.80 11.29
C ALA A 64 1.98 1.44 10.58
N ALA A 65 0.84 1.00 10.06
CA ALA A 65 0.73 -0.24 9.30
C ALA A 65 1.56 -0.20 8.02
N THR A 66 1.54 0.91 7.29
CA THR A 66 2.35 1.07 6.07
C THR A 66 3.84 0.97 6.37
N VAL A 67 4.30 1.66 7.43
CA VAL A 67 5.70 1.56 7.89
C VAL A 67 6.05 0.12 8.25
N CYS A 68 5.17 -0.58 8.97
CA CYS A 68 5.36 -1.98 9.33
C CYS A 68 5.49 -2.87 8.08
N HIS A 69 4.59 -2.74 7.10
CA HIS A 69 4.66 -3.48 5.83
C HIS A 69 5.98 -3.24 5.10
N VAL A 70 6.42 -1.99 4.99
CA VAL A 70 7.69 -1.63 4.34
C VAL A 70 8.87 -2.28 5.07
N LEU A 71 8.93 -2.18 6.40
CA LEU A 71 10.01 -2.78 7.19
C LEU A 71 10.05 -4.29 7.05
N VAL A 72 8.90 -4.97 7.09
CA VAL A 72 8.80 -6.43 6.88
C VAL A 72 9.30 -6.82 5.49
N LEU A 73 8.87 -6.12 4.44
CA LEU A 73 9.31 -6.39 3.07
C LEU A 73 10.82 -6.17 2.90
N VAL A 74 11.35 -5.07 3.42
CA VAL A 74 12.79 -4.78 3.41
C VAL A 74 13.57 -5.88 4.13
N TRP A 75 13.10 -6.29 5.31
CA TRP A 75 13.73 -7.35 6.09
C TRP A 75 13.71 -8.71 5.37
N LEU A 76 12.58 -9.09 4.75
CA LEU A 76 12.47 -10.31 3.95
C LEU A 76 13.42 -10.27 2.73
N CYS A 77 13.46 -9.17 1.99
CA CYS A 77 14.37 -9.03 0.84
C CYS A 77 15.85 -9.06 1.25
N ARG A 78 16.20 -8.62 2.46
CA ARG A 78 17.58 -8.70 2.98
C ARG A 78 18.02 -10.13 3.28
N ARG A 79 17.11 -11.04 3.62
CA ARG A 79 17.43 -12.47 3.85
C ARG A 79 17.84 -13.20 2.56
N GLY A 80 17.39 -12.73 1.40
CA GLY A 80 17.75 -13.29 0.09
C GLY A 80 17.15 -14.68 -0.18
N GLY A 81 17.46 -15.24 -1.35
CA GLY A 81 16.95 -16.56 -1.76
C GLY A 81 15.43 -16.59 -1.95
N TRP A 82 14.78 -17.65 -1.47
CA TRP A 82 13.33 -17.86 -1.60
C TRP A 82 12.48 -16.79 -0.89
N TRP A 83 13.06 -16.10 0.12
CA TRP A 83 12.40 -15.00 0.83
C TRP A 83 12.11 -13.79 -0.05
N ILE A 84 12.85 -13.60 -1.16
CA ILE A 84 12.57 -12.52 -2.13
C ILE A 84 11.22 -12.77 -2.82
N GLY A 85 10.97 -14.01 -3.26
CA GLY A 85 9.69 -14.39 -3.84
C GLY A 85 8.53 -14.25 -2.84
N ALA A 86 8.77 -14.66 -1.59
CA ALA A 86 7.79 -14.47 -0.52
C ALA A 86 7.48 -12.98 -0.26
N ALA A 87 8.49 -12.11 -0.28
CA ALA A 87 8.29 -10.67 -0.14
C ALA A 87 7.45 -10.09 -1.29
N TRP A 88 7.69 -10.51 -2.54
CA TRP A 88 6.93 -10.03 -3.69
C TRP A 88 5.47 -10.47 -3.63
N LEU A 89 5.22 -11.74 -3.30
CA LEU A 89 3.87 -12.26 -3.13
C LEU A 89 3.14 -11.52 -2.00
N LEU A 90 3.81 -11.31 -0.87
CA LEU A 90 3.25 -10.59 0.26
C LEU A 90 2.92 -9.13 -0.10
N ALA A 91 3.80 -8.45 -0.83
CA ALA A 91 3.56 -7.08 -1.30
C ALA A 91 2.33 -6.98 -2.20
N LEU A 92 2.19 -7.92 -3.15
CA LEU A 92 1.02 -8.00 -4.03
C LEU A 92 -0.27 -8.29 -3.26
N LEU A 93 -0.24 -9.21 -2.29
CA LEU A 93 -1.42 -9.54 -1.50
C LEU A 93 -1.86 -8.36 -0.64
N ILE A 94 -0.93 -7.73 0.08
CA ILE A 94 -1.23 -6.56 0.92
C ILE A 94 -1.74 -5.40 0.06
N GLY A 95 -1.00 -5.04 -0.99
CA GLY A 95 -1.35 -3.94 -1.88
C GLY A 95 -2.66 -4.18 -2.61
N GLY A 96 -2.88 -5.41 -3.10
CA GLY A 96 -4.09 -5.81 -3.81
C GLY A 96 -5.33 -5.76 -2.92
N LEU A 97 -5.26 -6.32 -1.71
CA LEU A 97 -6.36 -6.27 -0.75
C LEU A 97 -6.66 -4.83 -0.30
N ALA A 98 -5.64 -4.08 0.09
CA ALA A 98 -5.80 -2.68 0.51
C ALA A 98 -6.34 -1.80 -0.63
N SER A 99 -5.89 -2.02 -1.88
CA SER A 99 -6.43 -1.33 -3.05
C SER A 99 -7.87 -1.72 -3.36
N GLY A 100 -8.25 -2.98 -3.19
CA GLY A 100 -9.63 -3.43 -3.32
C GLY A 100 -10.57 -2.75 -2.33
N PHE A 101 -10.18 -2.65 -1.06
CA PHE A 101 -10.93 -1.91 -0.05
C PHE A 101 -11.00 -0.41 -0.37
N ALA A 102 -9.88 0.19 -0.76
CA ALA A 102 -9.81 1.58 -1.16
C ALA A 102 -10.74 1.88 -2.35
N TRP A 103 -10.74 1.00 -3.36
CA TRP A 103 -11.61 1.08 -4.53
C TRP A 103 -13.08 0.98 -4.15
N ALA A 104 -13.44 0.04 -3.27
CA ALA A 104 -14.81 -0.12 -2.80
C ALA A 104 -15.30 1.18 -2.13
N VAL A 105 -14.50 1.77 -1.22
CA VAL A 105 -14.87 3.03 -0.56
C VAL A 105 -14.87 4.23 -1.51
N TYR A 106 -14.00 4.24 -2.51
CA TYR A 106 -14.00 5.31 -3.52
C TYR A 106 -15.31 5.38 -4.32
N HIS A 107 -16.00 4.26 -4.47
CA HIS A 107 -17.23 4.14 -5.28
C HIS A 107 -18.52 4.14 -4.45
N VAL A 108 -18.42 4.26 -3.12
CA VAL A 108 -19.56 4.52 -2.22
C VAL A 108 -19.81 6.03 -2.16
#